data_AF-A0A800DIV7-F1
#
_entry.id   AF-A0A800DIV7-F1
#
_cell.length_a   1.000
_cell.length_b   1.000
_cell.length_c   1.000
_cell.angle_alpha   90.00
_cell.angle_beta   90.00
_cell.angle_gamma   90.00
#
_symmetry.space_group_name_H-M   'P 1'
#
loop_
_entity.id
_entity.type
_entity.pdbx_description
1 polymer ?
#
loop_
_entity_poly.entity_id
_entity_poly.type
_entity_poly.pdbx_seq_one_letter_code
_entity_poly.pdbx_strand_id
1 'polypeptide(L)'
;EMGVLFRRGTALEVLARIDAIVLDKTGTLTRSQPELTDFDAINADKMETLRLVAAAETKSEHPIAEAIVRGAREKGLDIPAADSFKAEPGFGIEADVEGHKVQAGADRYMERLGIDLSSVREQAAALGKQAKTPLYAAVDGNLAAIIAVADALKEGSVEAIKALQALGLETAMLTGDNRRTADAIAGDIGIDRVMAEVLPDQKADEIKRLQAEGKKVAFVGDGINDAPALAQADVGIAIGTGTDIAMEAGDVVLMSGDLRGIVNATALSRRTLKTIRLNFFWAYAYNVALVPIAAGVLYPWMGVLLSPMLAAAAMSFSSIFVVTNSLRLRGFRPQLADT
;
A
#
# COMPACT_ATOMS: atom_id res chain seq x y z
N GLU A 1 14.37 13.60 -8.27
CA GLU A 1 15.64 12.87 -8.05
C GLU A 1 15.44 11.46 -7.50
N MET A 2 14.53 11.22 -6.55
CA MET A 2 14.27 9.87 -5.99
C MET A 2 12.87 9.33 -6.30
N GLY A 3 12.24 9.78 -7.39
CA GLY A 3 10.91 9.30 -7.78
C GLY A 3 9.78 9.57 -6.78
N VAL A 4 9.94 10.51 -5.83
CA VAL A 4 8.92 10.82 -4.81
C VAL A 4 8.58 12.31 -4.85
N LEU A 5 7.28 12.61 -4.90
CA LEU A 5 6.72 13.95 -4.89
C LEU A 5 5.95 14.21 -3.60
N PHE A 6 6.39 15.20 -2.82
CA PHE A 6 5.67 15.68 -1.65
C PHE A 6 4.79 16.86 -2.07
N ARG A 7 3.48 16.79 -1.83
CA ARG A 7 2.57 17.89 -2.18
C ARG A 7 2.53 19.00 -1.14
N ARG A 8 2.76 18.63 0.13
CA ARG A 8 2.76 19.56 1.26
C ARG A 8 4.00 19.34 2.12
N GLY A 9 4.56 20.42 2.65
CA GLY A 9 5.68 20.33 3.61
C GLY A 9 5.31 19.58 4.88
N THR A 10 4.04 19.64 5.30
CA THR A 10 3.51 18.89 6.44
C THR A 10 3.62 17.38 6.25
N ALA A 11 3.43 16.87 5.03
CA ALA A 11 3.54 15.45 4.72
C ALA A 11 4.95 14.92 5.02
N LEU A 12 5.99 15.69 4.70
CA LEU A 12 7.37 15.36 5.04
C LEU A 12 7.57 15.30 6.55
N GLU A 13 7.01 16.24 7.31
CA GLU A 13 7.15 16.24 8.77
C GLU A 13 6.42 15.09 9.45
N VAL A 14 5.23 14.73 8.96
CA VAL A 14 4.44 13.62 9.50
C VAL A 14 5.08 12.29 9.11
N LEU A 15 5.52 12.13 7.84
CA LEU A 15 6.20 10.93 7.36
C LEU A 15 7.47 10.62 8.16
N ALA A 16 8.17 11.65 8.64
CA ALA A 16 9.33 11.48 9.51
C ALA A 16 8.99 10.94 10.92
N ARG A 17 7.71 10.97 11.32
CA ARG A 17 7.22 10.63 12.67
C ARG A 17 6.23 9.45 12.67
N ILE A 18 6.03 8.78 11.55
CA ILE A 18 5.16 7.60 11.50
C ILE A 18 5.75 6.46 12.33
N ASP A 19 4.85 5.66 12.88
CA ASP A 19 5.16 4.47 13.68
C ASP A 19 4.84 3.18 12.90
N ALA A 20 3.79 3.24 12.07
CA ALA A 20 3.35 2.12 11.25
C ALA A 20 3.14 2.53 9.79
N ILE A 21 3.38 1.59 8.88
CA ILE A 21 3.07 1.71 7.47
C ILE A 21 2.16 0.56 7.03
N VAL A 22 0.97 0.93 6.56
CA VAL A 22 -0.02 0.01 6.04
C VAL A 22 0.08 0.02 4.52
N LEU A 23 0.28 -1.15 3.92
CA LEU A 23 0.36 -1.32 2.48
C LEU A 23 -0.89 -2.06 2.01
N ASP A 24 -1.58 -1.52 1.02
CA ASP A 24 -2.53 -2.33 0.26
C ASP A 24 -1.80 -3.50 -0.42
N LYS A 25 -2.49 -4.60 -0.64
CA LYS A 25 -1.91 -5.73 -1.37
C LYS A 25 -1.86 -5.45 -2.87
N THR A 26 -3.03 -5.20 -3.45
CA THR A 26 -3.23 -5.20 -4.90
C THR A 26 -2.68 -3.90 -5.49
N GLY A 27 -1.77 -4.00 -6.46
CA GLY A 27 -1.20 -2.83 -7.14
C GLY A 27 -0.16 -2.06 -6.32
N THR A 28 0.01 -2.42 -5.06
CA THR A 28 1.05 -1.89 -4.16
C THR A 28 2.15 -2.92 -3.96
N LEU A 29 1.87 -4.02 -3.26
CA LEU A 29 2.81 -5.13 -3.04
C LEU A 29 2.90 -6.06 -4.26
N THR A 30 1.82 -6.15 -5.03
CA THR A 30 1.71 -7.03 -6.20
C THR A 30 1.62 -6.24 -7.51
N ARG A 31 1.81 -6.93 -8.64
CA ARG A 31 1.85 -6.32 -9.98
C ARG A 31 0.46 -5.91 -10.50
N SER A 32 -0.62 -6.21 -9.79
CA SER A 32 -2.01 -6.07 -10.28
C SER A 32 -2.26 -6.85 -11.57
N GLN A 33 -1.55 -7.95 -11.77
CA GLN A 33 -1.70 -8.82 -12.93
C GLN A 33 -1.89 -10.25 -12.43
N PRO A 34 -3.09 -10.56 -11.89
CA PRO A 34 -3.37 -11.91 -11.45
C PRO A 34 -3.31 -12.87 -12.63
N GLU A 35 -2.88 -14.10 -12.36
CA GLU A 35 -2.81 -15.20 -13.31
C GLU A 35 -3.63 -16.39 -12.80
N LEU A 36 -4.30 -17.09 -13.73
CA LEU A 36 -4.98 -18.35 -13.44
C LEU A 36 -3.93 -19.45 -13.22
N THR A 37 -3.73 -19.84 -11.97
CA THR A 37 -2.72 -20.84 -11.59
C THR A 37 -3.27 -22.26 -11.56
N ASP A 38 -4.45 -22.43 -10.95
CA ASP A 38 -5.10 -23.73 -10.83
C ASP A 38 -6.58 -23.59 -11.16
N PHE A 39 -7.15 -24.63 -11.73
CA PHE A 39 -8.58 -24.72 -12.03
C PHE A 39 -8.97 -26.18 -11.92
N ASP A 40 -9.81 -26.54 -10.96
CA ASP A 40 -10.24 -27.92 -10.77
C ASP A 40 -11.76 -27.98 -10.76
N ALA A 41 -12.30 -28.72 -11.74
CA ALA A 41 -13.74 -28.95 -11.84
C ALA A 41 -14.18 -30.06 -10.90
N ILE A 42 -15.42 -29.94 -10.43
CA ILE A 42 -16.03 -30.80 -9.42
C ILE A 42 -17.20 -31.48 -10.10
N ASN A 43 -17.09 -32.80 -10.30
CA ASN A 43 -18.12 -33.62 -10.94
C ASN A 43 -18.55 -33.16 -12.35
N ALA A 44 -17.70 -32.38 -13.03
CA ALA A 44 -17.96 -31.82 -14.36
C ALA A 44 -16.69 -31.87 -15.23
N ASP A 45 -16.86 -31.68 -16.55
CA ASP A 45 -15.71 -31.55 -17.45
C ASP A 45 -14.94 -30.26 -17.17
N LYS A 46 -13.62 -30.38 -17.03
CA LYS A 46 -12.76 -29.27 -16.64
C LYS A 46 -12.71 -28.16 -17.68
N MET A 47 -12.69 -28.51 -18.95
CA MET A 47 -12.56 -27.55 -20.05
C MET A 47 -13.88 -26.85 -20.29
N GLU A 48 -14.99 -27.59 -20.25
CA GLU A 48 -16.33 -27.04 -20.37
C GLU A 48 -16.70 -26.11 -19.22
N THR A 49 -16.40 -26.52 -17.98
CA THR A 49 -16.64 -25.65 -16.81
C THR A 49 -15.82 -24.37 -16.91
N LEU A 50 -14.54 -24.45 -17.30
CA LEU A 50 -13.70 -23.26 -17.50
C LEU A 50 -14.25 -22.35 -18.61
N ARG A 51 -14.79 -22.93 -19.69
CA ARG A 51 -15.41 -22.20 -20.80
C ARG A 51 -16.61 -21.38 -20.34
N LEU A 52 -17.53 -22.00 -19.58
CA LEU A 52 -18.71 -21.34 -19.04
C LEU A 52 -18.35 -20.24 -18.02
N VAL A 53 -17.40 -20.51 -17.13
CA VAL A 53 -16.95 -19.50 -16.14
C VAL A 53 -16.26 -18.33 -16.82
N ALA A 54 -15.39 -18.57 -17.81
CA ALA A 54 -14.74 -17.50 -18.56
C ALA A 54 -15.76 -16.64 -19.33
N ALA A 55 -16.82 -17.25 -19.87
CA ALA A 55 -17.91 -16.51 -20.51
C ALA A 55 -18.64 -15.59 -19.54
N ALA A 56 -18.97 -16.09 -18.34
CA ALA A 56 -19.59 -15.30 -17.28
C ALA A 56 -18.73 -14.10 -16.87
N GLU A 57 -17.40 -14.30 -16.82
CA GLU A 57 -16.42 -13.28 -16.43
C GLU A 57 -16.09 -12.26 -17.53
N THR A 58 -16.50 -12.49 -18.80
CA THR A 58 -16.11 -11.65 -19.94
C THR A 58 -16.60 -10.20 -19.84
N LYS A 59 -17.71 -9.94 -19.12
CA LYS A 59 -18.25 -8.59 -18.90
C LYS A 59 -17.75 -7.91 -17.62
N SER A 60 -16.93 -8.60 -16.82
CA SER A 60 -16.39 -8.07 -15.58
C SER A 60 -15.10 -7.28 -15.85
N GLU A 61 -14.99 -6.09 -15.25
CA GLU A 61 -13.78 -5.25 -15.32
C GLU A 61 -12.76 -5.63 -14.23
N HIS A 62 -13.02 -6.68 -13.45
CA HIS A 62 -12.16 -7.07 -12.35
C HIS A 62 -10.90 -7.79 -12.88
N PRO A 63 -9.68 -7.48 -12.37
CA PRO A 63 -8.44 -8.13 -12.83
C PRO A 63 -8.47 -9.67 -12.76
N ILE A 64 -9.14 -10.22 -11.76
CA ILE A 64 -9.37 -11.68 -11.61
C ILE A 64 -10.16 -12.25 -12.79
N ALA A 65 -11.20 -11.55 -13.24
CA ALA A 65 -12.02 -11.97 -14.37
C ALA A 65 -11.17 -12.04 -15.64
N GLU A 66 -10.34 -11.01 -15.87
CA GLU A 66 -9.39 -10.99 -16.98
C GLU A 66 -8.40 -12.17 -16.90
N ALA A 67 -7.90 -12.51 -15.71
CA ALA A 67 -7.02 -13.65 -15.52
C ALA A 67 -7.67 -14.99 -15.90
N ILE A 68 -8.94 -15.18 -15.55
CA ILE A 68 -9.72 -16.39 -15.90
C ILE A 68 -9.96 -16.45 -17.40
N VAL A 69 -10.42 -15.34 -18.00
CA VAL A 69 -10.68 -15.22 -19.45
C VAL A 69 -9.38 -15.45 -20.25
N ARG A 70 -8.26 -14.86 -19.83
CA ARG A 70 -6.95 -15.07 -20.44
C ARG A 70 -6.52 -16.53 -20.34
N GLY A 71 -6.62 -17.13 -19.16
CA GLY A 71 -6.29 -18.54 -18.95
C GLY A 71 -7.16 -19.52 -19.76
N ALA A 72 -8.42 -19.18 -20.04
CA ALA A 72 -9.28 -19.95 -20.93
C ALA A 72 -8.86 -19.80 -22.41
N ARG A 73 -8.55 -18.58 -22.86
CA ARG A 73 -8.08 -18.30 -24.23
C ARG A 73 -6.73 -18.95 -24.54
N GLU A 74 -5.79 -18.95 -23.59
CA GLU A 74 -4.48 -19.60 -23.74
C GLU A 74 -4.61 -21.12 -23.92
N LYS A 75 -5.69 -21.72 -23.42
CA LYS A 75 -6.03 -23.13 -23.63
C LYS A 75 -6.79 -23.39 -24.93
N GLY A 76 -7.01 -22.37 -25.75
CA GLY A 76 -7.70 -22.47 -27.04
C GLY A 76 -9.20 -22.71 -26.93
N LEU A 77 -9.83 -22.32 -25.82
CA LEU A 77 -11.28 -22.45 -25.63
C LEU A 77 -12.03 -21.36 -26.39
N ASP A 78 -13.12 -21.75 -27.05
CA ASP A 78 -14.07 -20.81 -27.64
C ASP A 78 -15.03 -20.31 -26.55
N ILE A 79 -14.96 -19.02 -26.23
CA ILE A 79 -15.69 -18.43 -25.10
C ILE A 79 -17.00 -17.85 -25.61
N PRO A 80 -18.17 -18.40 -25.23
CA PRO A 80 -19.46 -17.89 -25.66
C PRO A 80 -19.76 -16.52 -25.06
N ALA A 81 -20.72 -15.81 -25.65
CA ALA A 81 -21.23 -14.57 -25.07
C ALA A 81 -22.17 -14.88 -23.89
N ALA A 82 -22.03 -14.12 -22.80
CA ALA A 82 -23.00 -14.16 -21.71
C ALA A 82 -24.27 -13.38 -22.07
N ASP A 83 -25.42 -14.01 -21.88
CA ASP A 83 -26.76 -13.44 -22.15
C ASP A 83 -27.10 -12.35 -21.12
N SER A 84 -26.81 -12.62 -19.84
CA SER A 84 -27.00 -11.69 -18.72
C SER A 84 -25.70 -11.53 -17.94
N PHE A 85 -25.58 -10.44 -17.18
CA PHE A 85 -24.46 -10.23 -16.26
C PHE A 85 -24.87 -9.32 -15.11
N LYS A 86 -24.49 -9.72 -13.91
CA LYS A 86 -24.70 -8.97 -12.68
C LYS A 86 -23.48 -9.12 -11.77
N ALA A 87 -22.88 -8.00 -11.39
CA ALA A 87 -21.81 -7.97 -10.40
C ALA A 87 -22.36 -7.58 -9.01
N GLU A 88 -21.90 -8.27 -7.97
CA GLU A 88 -22.14 -7.92 -6.58
C GLU A 88 -20.80 -7.52 -5.92
N PRO A 89 -20.55 -6.20 -5.73
CA PRO A 89 -19.29 -5.71 -5.18
C PRO A 89 -18.92 -6.39 -3.87
N GLY A 90 -17.68 -6.89 -3.79
CA GLY A 90 -17.15 -7.59 -2.61
C GLY A 90 -17.61 -9.05 -2.45
N PHE A 91 -18.42 -9.58 -3.37
CA PHE A 91 -18.89 -10.97 -3.35
C PHE A 91 -18.49 -11.75 -4.60
N GLY A 92 -18.94 -11.32 -5.79
CA GLY A 92 -18.75 -12.09 -7.02
C GLY A 92 -19.63 -11.61 -8.18
N ILE A 93 -19.83 -12.50 -9.15
CA ILE A 93 -20.63 -12.27 -10.36
C ILE A 93 -21.67 -13.40 -10.57
N GLU A 94 -22.73 -13.05 -11.30
CA GLU A 94 -23.76 -13.96 -11.79
C GLU A 94 -24.03 -13.65 -13.26
N ALA A 95 -24.13 -14.68 -14.10
CA ALA A 95 -24.41 -14.56 -15.52
C ALA A 95 -25.15 -15.80 -16.05
N ASP A 96 -25.98 -15.61 -17.07
CA ASP A 96 -26.55 -16.70 -17.86
C ASP A 96 -25.68 -16.92 -19.11
N VAL A 97 -25.25 -18.17 -19.32
CA VAL A 97 -24.38 -18.57 -20.44
C VAL A 97 -24.95 -19.84 -21.06
N GLU A 98 -25.38 -19.77 -22.32
CA GLU A 98 -25.93 -20.93 -23.06
C GLU A 98 -27.08 -21.66 -22.32
N GLY A 99 -27.87 -20.91 -21.55
CA GLY A 99 -28.98 -21.46 -20.75
C GLY A 99 -28.58 -22.01 -19.38
N HIS A 100 -27.31 -21.94 -19.01
CA HIS A 100 -26.81 -22.28 -17.68
C HIS A 100 -26.64 -21.03 -16.81
N LYS A 101 -27.04 -21.12 -15.55
CA LYS A 101 -26.80 -20.07 -14.57
C LYS A 101 -25.42 -20.25 -13.96
N VAL A 102 -24.49 -19.36 -14.28
CA VAL A 102 -23.09 -19.39 -13.82
C VAL A 102 -22.87 -18.32 -12.77
N GLN A 103 -22.28 -18.71 -11.64
CA GLN A 103 -21.97 -17.81 -10.53
C GLN A 103 -20.51 -18.03 -10.12
N ALA A 104 -19.75 -16.95 -9.93
CA ALA A 104 -18.34 -17.03 -9.54
C ALA A 104 -18.00 -16.01 -8.46
N GLY A 105 -17.19 -16.38 -7.47
CA GLY A 105 -16.79 -15.48 -6.40
C GLY A 105 -16.04 -16.13 -5.24
N ALA A 106 -15.91 -15.40 -4.14
CA ALA A 106 -15.27 -15.88 -2.92
C ALA A 106 -16.18 -16.84 -2.11
N ASP A 107 -15.63 -17.46 -1.07
CA ASP A 107 -16.35 -18.35 -0.14
C ASP A 107 -17.63 -17.72 0.43
N ARG A 108 -17.56 -16.48 0.88
CA ARG A 108 -18.69 -15.69 1.38
C ARG A 108 -19.85 -15.57 0.38
N TYR A 109 -19.56 -15.59 -0.92
CA TYR A 109 -20.61 -15.53 -1.95
C TYR A 109 -21.30 -16.87 -2.10
N MET A 110 -20.54 -17.96 -2.09
CA MET A 110 -21.08 -19.32 -2.14
C MET A 110 -21.94 -19.63 -0.91
N GLU A 111 -21.50 -19.22 0.28
CA GLU A 111 -22.28 -19.36 1.51
C GLU A 111 -23.61 -18.60 1.42
N ARG A 112 -23.60 -17.38 0.87
CA ARG A 112 -24.80 -16.58 0.65
C ARG A 112 -25.76 -17.21 -0.37
N LEU A 113 -25.23 -17.92 -1.35
CA LEU A 113 -25.99 -18.68 -2.33
C LEU A 113 -26.49 -20.04 -1.79
N GLY A 114 -26.06 -20.44 -0.58
CA GLY A 114 -26.41 -21.72 0.02
C GLY A 114 -25.65 -22.91 -0.57
N ILE A 115 -24.50 -22.67 -1.20
CA ILE A 115 -23.68 -23.68 -1.88
C ILE A 115 -22.68 -24.27 -0.89
N ASP A 116 -22.66 -25.61 -0.77
CA ASP A 116 -21.76 -26.29 0.14
C ASP A 116 -20.32 -26.37 -0.41
N LEU A 117 -19.36 -25.85 0.36
CA LEU A 117 -17.93 -25.86 0.06
C LEU A 117 -17.16 -26.95 0.84
N SER A 118 -17.84 -27.81 1.59
CA SER A 118 -17.22 -28.82 2.45
C SER A 118 -16.24 -29.74 1.69
N SER A 119 -16.59 -30.12 0.46
CA SER A 119 -15.81 -31.03 -0.39
C SER A 119 -14.47 -30.48 -0.86
N VAL A 120 -14.35 -29.15 -0.97
CA VAL A 120 -13.14 -28.47 -1.48
C VAL A 120 -12.40 -27.67 -0.42
N ARG A 121 -12.86 -27.72 0.84
CA ARG A 121 -12.30 -26.92 1.93
C ARG A 121 -10.82 -27.18 2.17
N GLU A 122 -10.38 -28.44 2.11
CA GLU A 122 -8.96 -28.79 2.28
C GLU A 122 -8.11 -28.32 1.11
N GLN A 123 -8.61 -28.45 -0.12
CA GLN A 123 -7.95 -27.98 -1.33
C GLN A 123 -7.81 -26.46 -1.33
N ALA A 124 -8.87 -25.72 -0.98
CA ALA A 124 -8.83 -24.28 -0.82
C ALA A 124 -7.82 -23.85 0.25
N ALA A 125 -7.75 -24.57 1.37
CA ALA A 125 -6.77 -24.30 2.40
C ALA A 125 -5.32 -24.57 1.93
N ALA A 126 -5.09 -25.61 1.13
CA ALA A 126 -3.78 -25.89 0.54
C ALA A 126 -3.36 -24.82 -0.47
N LEU A 127 -4.28 -24.34 -1.31
CA LEU A 127 -4.04 -23.24 -2.25
C LEU A 127 -3.72 -21.93 -1.51
N GLY A 128 -4.48 -21.60 -0.46
CA GLY A 128 -4.22 -20.43 0.38
C GLY A 128 -2.82 -20.42 1.00
N LYS A 129 -2.32 -21.59 1.45
CA LYS A 129 -0.96 -21.74 1.97
C LYS A 129 0.14 -21.49 0.92
N GLN A 130 -0.19 -21.59 -0.36
CA GLN A 130 0.71 -21.30 -1.48
C GLN A 130 0.59 -19.84 -1.95
N ALA A 131 0.02 -18.95 -1.14
CA ALA A 131 -0.24 -17.55 -1.50
C ALA A 131 -1.16 -17.39 -2.74
N LYS A 132 -2.00 -18.38 -3.01
CA LYS A 132 -3.03 -18.34 -4.06
C LYS A 132 -4.37 -17.95 -3.46
N THR A 133 -5.17 -17.18 -4.18
CA THR A 133 -6.52 -16.76 -3.77
C THR A 133 -7.53 -17.76 -4.34
N PRO A 134 -8.14 -18.63 -3.50
CA PRO A 134 -9.16 -19.56 -3.97
C PRO A 134 -10.48 -18.81 -4.22
N LEU A 135 -11.06 -19.09 -5.36
CA LEU A 135 -12.38 -18.67 -5.80
C LEU A 135 -13.18 -19.91 -6.18
N TYR A 136 -14.48 -19.76 -6.24
CA TYR A 136 -15.40 -20.86 -6.50
C TYR A 136 -16.31 -20.47 -7.64
N ALA A 137 -16.67 -21.46 -8.44
CA ALA A 137 -17.69 -21.32 -9.45
C ALA A 137 -18.79 -22.34 -9.23
N ALA A 138 -20.01 -21.91 -9.47
CA ALA A 138 -21.21 -22.72 -9.43
C ALA A 138 -21.96 -22.63 -10.75
N VAL A 139 -22.52 -23.76 -11.16
CA VAL A 139 -23.34 -23.90 -12.36
C VAL A 139 -24.66 -24.52 -11.95
N ASP A 140 -25.76 -23.84 -12.27
CA ASP A 140 -27.13 -24.24 -11.94
C ASP A 140 -27.33 -24.56 -10.44
N GLY A 141 -26.71 -23.76 -9.58
CA GLY A 141 -26.79 -23.86 -8.12
C GLY A 141 -25.92 -24.96 -7.50
N ASN A 142 -25.12 -25.68 -8.29
CA ASN A 142 -24.19 -26.69 -7.80
C ASN A 142 -22.75 -26.19 -7.90
N LEU A 143 -21.93 -26.51 -6.90
CA LEU A 143 -20.50 -26.21 -6.95
C LEU A 143 -19.85 -26.95 -8.12
N ALA A 144 -19.28 -26.20 -9.06
CA ALA A 144 -18.77 -26.70 -10.33
C ALA A 144 -17.25 -26.65 -10.43
N ALA A 145 -16.59 -25.67 -9.79
CA ALA A 145 -15.14 -25.61 -9.77
C ALA A 145 -14.57 -24.85 -8.56
N ILE A 146 -13.32 -25.18 -8.23
CA ILE A 146 -12.42 -24.33 -7.47
C ILE A 146 -11.37 -23.75 -8.41
N ILE A 147 -11.13 -22.45 -8.28
CA ILE A 147 -10.29 -21.64 -9.16
C ILE A 147 -9.24 -20.99 -8.27
N ALA A 148 -7.97 -21.02 -8.66
CA ALA A 148 -6.91 -20.35 -7.93
C ALA A 148 -6.25 -19.30 -8.81
N VAL A 149 -6.30 -18.06 -8.36
CA VAL A 149 -5.56 -16.95 -8.97
C VAL A 149 -4.43 -16.52 -8.05
N ALA A 150 -3.29 -16.14 -8.62
CA ALA A 150 -2.17 -15.58 -7.88
C ALA A 150 -1.72 -14.29 -8.55
N ASP A 151 -1.42 -13.28 -7.75
CA ASP A 151 -0.82 -12.03 -8.22
C ASP A 151 0.62 -11.97 -7.74
N ALA A 152 1.56 -11.87 -8.68
CA ALA A 152 2.97 -11.89 -8.38
C ALA A 152 3.38 -10.64 -7.60
N LEU A 153 4.25 -10.82 -6.61
CA LEU A 153 4.87 -9.71 -5.90
C LEU A 153 5.69 -8.84 -6.85
N LYS A 154 5.70 -7.53 -6.61
CA LYS A 154 6.63 -6.62 -7.30
C LYS A 154 8.06 -6.91 -6.87
N GLU A 155 8.97 -6.78 -7.81
CA GLU A 155 10.41 -6.75 -7.51
C GLU A 155 10.71 -5.61 -6.54
N GLY A 156 11.62 -5.82 -5.58
CA GLY A 156 11.91 -4.82 -4.56
C GLY A 156 11.00 -4.87 -3.32
N SER A 157 9.86 -5.58 -3.37
CA SER A 157 8.90 -5.58 -2.25
C SER A 157 9.50 -6.14 -0.96
N VAL A 158 10.20 -7.28 -1.05
CA VAL A 158 10.84 -7.92 0.11
C VAL A 158 11.95 -7.04 0.67
N GLU A 159 12.79 -6.44 -0.18
CA GLU A 159 13.82 -5.52 0.28
C GLU A 159 13.22 -4.25 0.93
N ALA A 160 12.13 -3.72 0.37
CA ALA A 160 11.46 -2.54 0.88
C ALA A 160 10.86 -2.77 2.27
N ILE A 161 10.14 -3.89 2.48
CA ILE A 161 9.57 -4.24 3.79
C ILE A 161 10.67 -4.35 4.85
N LYS A 162 11.75 -5.09 4.55
CA LYS A 162 12.89 -5.22 5.48
C LYS A 162 13.54 -3.88 5.81
N ALA A 163 13.67 -2.99 4.84
CA ALA A 163 14.25 -1.67 5.06
C ALA A 163 13.31 -0.76 5.87
N LEU A 164 11.99 -0.83 5.67
CA LEU A 164 11.00 -0.13 6.50
C LEU A 164 11.06 -0.61 7.96
N GLN A 165 11.16 -1.92 8.18
CA GLN A 165 11.36 -2.51 9.50
C GLN A 165 12.70 -2.11 10.13
N ALA A 166 13.78 -2.02 9.34
CA ALA A 166 15.07 -1.52 9.82
C ALA A 166 15.04 -0.02 10.20
N LEU A 167 14.09 0.74 9.66
CA LEU A 167 13.75 2.08 10.13
C LEU A 167 12.87 2.05 11.40
N GLY A 168 12.57 0.89 11.98
CA GLY A 168 11.76 0.74 13.18
C GLY A 168 10.28 1.01 12.96
N LEU A 169 9.79 0.81 11.74
CA LEU A 169 8.35 0.89 11.43
C LEU A 169 7.71 -0.49 11.57
N GLU A 170 6.51 -0.53 12.13
CA GLU A 170 5.63 -1.69 12.02
C GLU A 170 5.04 -1.74 10.61
N THR A 171 5.26 -2.84 9.90
CA THR A 171 4.70 -3.04 8.56
C THR A 171 3.42 -3.84 8.65
N ALA A 172 2.36 -3.33 8.02
CA ALA A 172 1.07 -4.00 7.98
C ALA A 172 0.57 -4.15 6.55
N MET A 173 -0.05 -5.27 6.23
CA MET A 173 -0.71 -5.50 4.95
C MET A 173 -2.23 -5.43 5.13
N LEU A 174 -2.90 -4.69 4.26
CA LEU A 174 -4.35 -4.61 4.16
C LEU A 174 -4.81 -5.27 2.86
N THR A 175 -5.79 -6.17 2.93
CA THR A 175 -6.33 -6.87 1.76
C THR A 175 -7.75 -7.36 1.95
N GLY A 176 -8.49 -7.48 0.84
CA GLY A 176 -9.79 -8.14 0.80
C GLY A 176 -9.70 -9.67 0.66
N ASP A 177 -8.51 -10.22 0.43
CA ASP A 177 -8.29 -11.66 0.29
C ASP A 177 -8.58 -12.41 1.60
N ASN A 178 -8.83 -13.71 1.50
CA ASN A 178 -8.98 -14.60 2.64
C ASN A 178 -7.74 -14.55 3.54
N ARG A 179 -7.95 -14.65 4.86
CA ARG A 179 -6.89 -14.66 5.88
C ARG A 179 -5.72 -15.58 5.54
N ARG A 180 -5.97 -16.80 5.06
CA ARG A 180 -4.91 -17.79 4.78
C ARG A 180 -3.96 -17.33 3.68
N THR A 181 -4.50 -16.79 2.60
CA THR A 181 -3.72 -16.26 1.47
C THR A 181 -2.93 -15.04 1.92
N ALA A 182 -3.57 -14.14 2.67
CA ALA A 182 -2.91 -12.97 3.22
C ALA A 182 -1.76 -13.32 4.17
N ASP A 183 -1.95 -14.30 5.06
CA ASP A 183 -0.92 -14.75 5.99
C ASP A 183 0.25 -15.44 5.25
N ALA A 184 -0.02 -16.19 4.18
CA ALA A 184 1.02 -16.79 3.34
C ALA A 184 1.87 -15.71 2.65
N ILE A 185 1.22 -14.74 1.98
CA ILE A 185 1.92 -13.61 1.35
C ILE A 185 2.74 -12.84 2.39
N ALA A 186 2.15 -12.52 3.55
CA ALA A 186 2.83 -11.83 4.63
C ALA A 186 4.05 -12.61 5.13
N GLY A 187 3.96 -13.94 5.21
CA GLY A 187 5.08 -14.81 5.56
C GLY A 187 6.22 -14.76 4.54
N ASP A 188 5.89 -14.74 3.24
CA ASP A 188 6.88 -14.70 2.16
C ASP A 188 7.68 -13.38 2.14
N ILE A 189 7.04 -12.25 2.45
CA ILE A 189 7.68 -10.92 2.42
C ILE A 189 8.12 -10.41 3.80
N GLY A 190 7.65 -11.03 4.88
CA GLY A 190 8.00 -10.67 6.27
C GLY A 190 7.21 -9.51 6.86
N ILE A 191 5.91 -9.38 6.58
CA ILE A 191 5.03 -8.35 7.18
C ILE A 191 4.72 -8.67 8.65
N ASP A 192 4.67 -7.64 9.50
CA ASP A 192 4.43 -7.80 10.95
C ASP A 192 2.94 -8.04 11.29
N ARG A 193 2.02 -7.39 10.56
CA ARG A 193 0.57 -7.42 10.83
C ARG A 193 -0.27 -7.59 9.58
N VAL A 194 -1.27 -8.46 9.63
CA VAL A 194 -2.18 -8.73 8.50
C VAL A 194 -3.62 -8.32 8.83
N MET A 195 -4.22 -7.52 7.95
CA MET A 195 -5.63 -7.12 7.96
C MET A 195 -6.30 -7.67 6.69
N ALA A 196 -6.77 -8.91 6.77
CA ALA A 196 -7.39 -9.64 5.67
C ALA A 196 -8.92 -9.53 5.70
N GLU A 197 -9.55 -9.92 4.59
CA GLU A 197 -11.00 -9.96 4.38
C GLU A 197 -11.70 -8.59 4.49
N VAL A 198 -10.95 -7.50 4.35
CA VAL A 198 -11.43 -6.12 4.47
C VAL A 198 -12.12 -5.67 3.18
N LEU A 199 -13.36 -5.20 3.29
CA LEU A 199 -14.09 -4.63 2.16
C LEU A 199 -13.59 -3.21 1.81
N PRO A 200 -13.75 -2.74 0.57
CA PRO A 200 -13.30 -1.40 0.15
C PRO A 200 -13.78 -0.24 1.04
N ASP A 201 -15.03 -0.30 1.49
CA ASP A 201 -15.66 0.68 2.38
C ASP A 201 -15.14 0.62 3.83
N GLN A 202 -14.54 -0.50 4.23
CA GLN A 202 -14.00 -0.74 5.57
C GLN A 202 -12.51 -0.41 5.70
N LYS A 203 -11.81 -0.15 4.59
CA LYS A 203 -10.35 0.12 4.62
C LYS A 203 -10.01 1.29 5.53
N ALA A 204 -10.78 2.38 5.46
CA ALA A 204 -10.56 3.56 6.30
C ALA A 204 -10.76 3.26 7.81
N ASP A 205 -11.72 2.39 8.15
CA ASP A 205 -11.97 2.01 9.55
C ASP A 205 -10.78 1.23 10.15
N GLU A 206 -10.11 0.40 9.35
CA GLU A 206 -8.89 -0.29 9.78
C GLU A 206 -7.73 0.66 10.06
N ILE A 207 -7.57 1.71 9.23
CA ILE A 207 -6.58 2.77 9.49
C ILE A 207 -6.91 3.51 10.79
N LYS A 208 -8.19 3.86 10.98
CA LYS A 208 -8.67 4.52 12.19
C LYS A 208 -8.46 3.66 13.44
N ARG A 209 -8.61 2.34 13.34
CA ARG A 209 -8.34 1.39 14.42
C ARG A 209 -6.87 1.43 14.84
N LEU A 210 -5.95 1.39 13.88
CA LEU A 210 -4.50 1.52 14.16
C LEU A 210 -4.15 2.88 14.78
N GLN A 211 -4.77 3.97 14.31
CA GLN A 211 -4.59 5.30 14.91
C GLN A 211 -5.11 5.35 16.35
N ALA A 212 -6.22 4.66 16.66
CA ALA A 212 -6.75 4.56 18.02
C ALA A 212 -5.83 3.77 18.97
N GLU A 213 -4.92 2.92 18.45
CA GLU A 213 -3.84 2.30 19.22
C GLU A 213 -2.71 3.30 19.58
N GLY A 214 -2.82 4.56 19.15
CA GLY A 214 -1.84 5.63 19.40
C GLY A 214 -0.71 5.69 18.37
N LYS A 215 -0.80 4.93 17.27
CA LYS A 215 0.19 4.92 16.19
C LYS A 215 -0.08 6.06 15.20
N LYS A 216 0.99 6.65 14.68
CA LYS A 216 0.93 7.47 13.46
C LYS A 216 1.07 6.58 12.25
N VAL A 217 0.07 6.60 11.37
CA VAL A 217 -0.09 5.64 10.30
C VAL A 217 0.16 6.30 8.94
N ALA A 218 1.10 5.76 8.18
CA ALA A 218 1.13 5.97 6.74
C ALA A 218 0.34 4.86 6.05
N PHE A 219 -0.46 5.21 5.05
CA PHE A 219 -1.14 4.24 4.19
C PHE A 219 -0.61 4.35 2.76
N VAL A 220 -0.33 3.21 2.14
CA VAL A 220 0.18 3.10 0.76
C VAL A 220 -0.85 2.37 -0.10
N GLY A 221 -1.29 2.99 -1.19
CA GLY A 221 -2.28 2.41 -2.10
C GLY A 221 -2.17 2.95 -3.53
N ASP A 222 -2.97 2.38 -4.43
CA ASP A 222 -3.00 2.77 -5.85
C ASP A 222 -3.85 4.03 -6.12
N GLY A 223 -4.63 4.47 -5.13
CA GLY A 223 -5.42 5.69 -5.17
C GLY A 223 -6.77 5.60 -5.87
N ILE A 224 -7.11 4.50 -6.54
CA ILE A 224 -8.41 4.34 -7.21
C ILE A 224 -9.44 3.81 -6.21
N ASN A 225 -9.15 2.67 -5.57
CA ASN A 225 -10.05 2.04 -4.61
C ASN A 225 -9.74 2.45 -3.16
N ASP A 226 -8.60 3.11 -2.95
CA ASP A 226 -8.06 3.37 -1.62
C ASP A 226 -8.16 4.82 -1.17
N ALA A 227 -8.81 5.69 -1.96
CA ALA A 227 -8.92 7.12 -1.64
C ALA A 227 -9.43 7.40 -0.21
N PRO A 228 -10.44 6.69 0.32
CA PRO A 228 -10.87 6.88 1.71
C PRO A 228 -9.79 6.52 2.74
N ALA A 229 -9.01 5.45 2.51
CA ALA A 229 -7.94 5.03 3.40
C ALA A 229 -6.74 5.97 3.34
N LEU A 230 -6.37 6.44 2.14
CA LEU A 230 -5.34 7.46 1.92
C LEU A 230 -5.68 8.75 2.67
N ALA A 231 -6.94 9.19 2.64
CA ALA A 231 -7.39 10.40 3.32
C ALA A 231 -7.49 10.25 4.85
N GLN A 232 -7.75 9.04 5.36
CA GLN A 232 -7.84 8.76 6.79
C GLN A 232 -6.46 8.64 7.46
N ALA A 233 -5.44 8.22 6.71
CA ALA A 233 -4.07 8.08 7.23
C ALA A 233 -3.47 9.43 7.66
N ASP A 234 -2.49 9.39 8.57
CA ASP A 234 -1.72 10.59 8.93
C ASP A 234 -0.88 11.09 7.74
N VAL A 235 -0.46 10.17 6.86
CA VAL A 235 0.11 10.45 5.54
C VAL A 235 -0.40 9.43 4.54
N GLY A 236 -1.12 9.88 3.52
CA GLY A 236 -1.47 9.06 2.37
C GLY A 236 -0.35 9.04 1.33
N ILE A 237 0.11 7.86 0.94
CA ILE A 237 1.13 7.64 -0.09
C ILE A 237 0.49 6.94 -1.30
N ALA A 238 0.29 7.67 -2.38
CA ALA A 238 -0.27 7.12 -3.61
C ALA A 238 0.83 6.60 -4.54
N ILE A 239 0.61 5.44 -5.17
CA ILE A 239 1.51 4.87 -6.18
C ILE A 239 1.05 5.32 -7.57
N GLY A 240 1.88 6.12 -8.23
CA GLY A 240 1.60 6.73 -9.52
C GLY A 240 1.95 5.85 -10.72
N THR A 241 1.29 4.69 -10.86
CA THR A 241 1.42 3.84 -12.06
C THR A 241 0.38 4.13 -13.15
N GLY A 242 -0.61 5.02 -12.91
CA GLY A 242 -1.53 5.50 -13.95
C GLY A 242 -2.76 6.28 -13.44
N THR A 243 -3.19 7.26 -14.25
CA THR A 243 -4.33 8.21 -14.10
C THR A 243 -4.21 9.33 -13.07
N ASP A 244 -4.67 10.54 -13.44
CA ASP A 244 -4.54 11.79 -12.67
C ASP A 244 -5.24 11.74 -11.29
N ILE A 245 -6.23 10.86 -11.13
CA ILE A 245 -7.05 10.74 -9.90
C ILE A 245 -6.23 10.19 -8.73
N ALA A 246 -5.38 9.18 -8.97
CA ALA A 246 -4.49 8.63 -7.95
C ALA A 246 -3.44 9.65 -7.51
N MET A 247 -2.96 10.49 -8.45
CA MET A 247 -2.10 11.60 -8.08
C MET A 247 -2.84 12.55 -7.14
N GLU A 248 -4.12 12.83 -7.36
CA GLU A 248 -4.92 13.78 -6.58
C GLU A 248 -5.21 13.40 -5.11
N ALA A 249 -5.25 12.12 -4.76
CA ALA A 249 -5.69 11.68 -3.43
C ALA A 249 -4.60 11.62 -2.35
N GLY A 250 -3.32 11.48 -2.70
CA GLY A 250 -2.22 11.31 -1.73
C GLY A 250 -1.57 12.61 -1.26
N ASP A 251 -0.98 12.61 -0.06
CA ASP A 251 -0.08 13.66 0.44
C ASP A 251 1.33 13.55 -0.18
N VAL A 252 1.74 12.30 -0.42
CA VAL A 252 2.98 11.91 -1.09
C VAL A 252 2.63 11.04 -2.28
N VAL A 253 3.26 11.29 -3.42
CA VAL A 253 3.08 10.51 -4.64
C VAL A 253 4.40 9.86 -5.00
N LEU A 254 4.38 8.54 -5.13
CA LEU A 254 5.50 7.76 -5.66
C LEU A 254 5.35 7.70 -7.19
N MET A 255 6.26 8.33 -7.91
CA MET A 255 6.23 8.43 -9.38
C MET A 255 6.53 7.10 -10.07
N SER A 256 7.19 6.17 -9.38
CA SER A 256 7.42 4.80 -9.83
C SER A 256 6.50 3.83 -9.10
N GLY A 257 6.29 2.64 -9.66
CA GLY A 257 5.58 1.56 -8.96
C GLY A 257 6.37 0.90 -7.82
N ASP A 258 7.56 1.43 -7.48
CA ASP A 258 8.60 0.77 -6.69
C ASP A 258 8.65 1.23 -5.23
N LEU A 259 8.31 0.30 -4.33
CA LEU A 259 8.22 0.55 -2.89
C LEU A 259 9.54 1.02 -2.25
N ARG A 260 10.70 0.80 -2.89
CA ARG A 260 11.99 1.32 -2.42
C ARG A 260 12.00 2.84 -2.34
N GLY A 261 11.23 3.54 -3.17
CA GLY A 261 11.10 4.99 -3.07
C GLY A 261 10.46 5.45 -1.76
N ILE A 262 9.58 4.65 -1.16
CA ILE A 262 8.96 4.94 0.15
C ILE A 262 9.98 4.86 1.28
N VAL A 263 10.88 3.87 1.23
CA VAL A 263 12.02 3.76 2.15
C VAL A 263 12.88 5.02 2.09
N ASN A 264 13.25 5.43 0.86
CA ASN A 264 14.07 6.60 0.62
C ASN A 264 13.36 7.89 1.08
N ALA A 265 12.07 8.03 0.82
CA ALA A 265 11.25 9.16 1.27
C ALA A 265 11.21 9.27 2.80
N THR A 266 11.01 8.15 3.49
CA THR A 266 10.96 8.09 4.95
C THR A 266 12.31 8.43 5.56
N ALA A 267 13.39 7.84 5.05
CA ALA A 267 14.75 8.10 5.50
C ALA A 267 15.16 9.57 5.26
N LEU A 268 14.83 10.14 4.11
CA LEU A 268 15.04 11.55 3.81
C LEU A 268 14.25 12.44 4.78
N SER A 269 12.96 12.16 4.98
CA SER A 269 12.09 12.95 5.84
C SER A 269 12.63 13.02 7.28
N ARG A 270 13.07 11.88 7.83
CA ARG A 270 13.72 11.83 9.15
C ARG A 270 15.01 12.65 9.20
N ARG A 271 15.85 12.57 8.16
CA ARG A 271 17.09 13.35 8.09
C ARG A 271 16.81 14.85 7.97
N THR A 272 15.80 15.23 7.20
CA THR A 272 15.35 16.62 7.05
C THR A 272 14.84 17.17 8.37
N LEU A 273 13.99 16.44 9.11
CA LEU A 273 13.57 16.88 10.46
C LEU A 273 14.74 17.01 11.44
N LYS A 274 15.73 16.10 11.37
CA LYS A 274 16.94 16.23 12.20
C LYS A 274 17.72 17.49 11.86
N THR A 275 17.88 17.82 10.58
CA THR A 275 18.51 19.05 10.10
C THR A 275 17.74 20.29 10.55
N ILE A 276 16.41 20.29 10.45
CA ILE A 276 15.55 21.38 10.92
C ILE A 276 15.70 21.60 12.43
N ARG A 277 15.65 20.54 13.25
CA ARG A 277 15.86 20.64 14.70
C ARG A 277 17.24 21.22 15.03
N LEU A 278 18.28 20.81 14.31
CA LEU A 278 19.62 21.34 14.50
C LEU A 278 19.71 22.82 14.11
N ASN A 279 19.09 23.22 13.00
CA ASN A 279 19.04 24.61 12.56
C ASN A 279 18.32 25.48 13.60
N PHE A 280 17.18 25.03 14.12
CA PHE A 280 16.46 25.74 15.17
C PHE A 280 17.28 25.82 16.47
N PHE A 281 17.92 24.73 16.88
CA PHE A 281 18.79 24.73 18.06
C PHE A 281 19.85 25.83 17.94
N TRP A 282 20.58 25.89 16.83
CA TRP A 282 21.61 26.91 16.64
C TRP A 282 21.04 28.31 16.52
N ALA A 283 19.94 28.48 15.78
CA ALA A 283 19.28 29.78 15.62
C ALA A 283 18.77 30.35 16.95
N TYR A 284 18.34 29.51 17.89
CA TYR A 284 17.94 29.95 19.22
C TYR A 284 19.12 30.05 20.19
N ALA A 285 20.08 29.13 20.17
CA ALA A 285 21.17 29.07 21.13
C ALA A 285 21.99 30.37 21.18
N TYR A 286 22.32 30.95 20.01
CA TYR A 286 23.06 32.22 20.01
C TYR A 286 22.20 33.37 20.57
N ASN A 287 20.91 33.43 20.24
CA ASN A 287 20.01 34.46 20.77
C ASN A 287 19.87 34.35 22.30
N VAL A 288 19.67 33.13 22.80
CA VAL A 288 19.59 32.85 24.24
C VAL A 288 20.89 33.23 24.95
N ALA A 289 22.06 33.06 24.31
CA ALA A 289 23.34 33.50 24.86
C ALA A 289 23.52 35.03 24.81
N LEU A 290 23.13 35.68 23.72
CA LEU A 290 23.38 37.11 23.50
C LEU A 290 22.39 38.03 24.24
N VAL A 291 21.14 37.60 24.47
CA VAL A 291 20.13 38.42 25.17
C VAL A 291 20.54 38.76 26.60
N PRO A 292 20.99 37.82 27.46
CA PRO A 292 21.50 38.14 28.80
C PRO A 292 22.73 39.05 28.77
N ILE A 293 23.61 38.87 27.79
CA ILE A 293 24.79 39.72 27.61
C ILE A 293 24.37 41.15 27.25
N ALA A 294 23.41 41.31 26.34
CA ALA A 294 22.83 42.60 25.98
C ALA A 294 22.08 43.25 27.15
N ALA A 295 21.42 42.46 27.99
CA ALA A 295 20.73 42.90 29.20
C ALA A 295 21.70 43.29 30.34
N GLY A 296 23.01 43.12 30.16
CA GLY A 296 24.02 43.61 31.09
C GLY A 296 24.43 42.62 32.17
N VAL A 297 24.15 41.32 32.03
CA VAL A 297 24.61 40.28 32.99
C VAL A 297 26.13 40.30 33.17
N LEU A 298 26.89 40.59 32.11
CA LEU A 298 28.35 40.68 32.15
C LEU A 298 28.87 42.08 32.51
N TYR A 299 28.00 43.08 32.61
CA TYR A 299 28.39 44.46 32.84
C TYR A 299 29.07 44.69 34.20
N PRO A 300 28.60 44.11 35.33
CA PRO A 300 29.22 44.33 36.65
C PRO A 300 30.66 43.82 36.78
N TRP A 301 31.03 42.80 36.01
CA TRP A 301 32.37 42.17 36.11
C TRP A 301 33.31 42.55 34.98
N MET A 302 32.79 42.84 33.79
CA MET A 302 33.61 43.07 32.60
C MET A 302 33.35 44.42 31.94
N GLY A 303 32.34 45.19 32.37
CA GLY A 303 31.93 46.44 31.72
C GLY A 303 31.43 46.24 30.28
N VAL A 304 31.16 44.99 29.87
CA VAL A 304 30.79 44.65 28.50
C VAL A 304 29.28 44.71 28.33
N LEU A 305 28.84 45.51 27.37
CA LEU A 305 27.50 45.47 26.78
C LEU A 305 27.62 44.94 25.36
N LEU A 306 26.61 44.21 24.89
CA LEU A 306 26.62 43.65 23.55
C LEU A 306 26.66 44.78 22.51
N SER A 307 27.71 44.84 21.69
CA SER A 307 27.77 45.82 20.60
C SER A 307 26.86 45.39 19.44
N PRO A 308 26.18 46.33 18.77
CA PRO A 308 25.38 46.02 17.58
C PRO A 308 26.19 45.31 16.48
N MET A 309 27.49 45.58 16.39
CA MET A 309 28.41 44.93 15.44
C MET A 309 28.61 43.44 15.77
N LEU A 310 28.80 43.09 17.04
CA LEU A 310 28.93 41.69 17.46
C LEU A 310 27.62 40.91 17.27
N ALA A 311 26.48 41.56 17.55
CA ALA A 311 25.16 40.99 17.28
C ALA A 311 24.97 40.70 15.78
N ALA A 312 25.32 41.65 14.90
CA ALA A 312 25.26 41.48 13.46
C ALA A 312 26.18 40.35 12.97
N ALA A 313 27.41 40.29 13.47
CA ALA A 313 28.35 39.22 13.13
C ALA A 313 27.77 37.84 13.52
N ALA A 314 27.24 37.69 14.74
CA ALA A 314 26.63 36.45 15.20
C ALA A 314 25.41 36.04 14.35
N MET A 315 24.57 37.00 13.95
CA MET A 315 23.42 36.76 13.06
C MET A 315 23.88 36.24 11.68
N SER A 316 24.93 36.85 11.12
CA SER A 316 25.52 36.40 9.85
C SER A 316 26.10 34.99 9.95
N PHE A 317 26.88 34.69 11.00
CA PHE A 317 27.42 33.34 11.23
C PHE A 317 26.31 32.30 11.40
N SER A 318 25.25 32.61 12.15
CA SER A 318 24.10 31.71 12.29
C SER A 318 23.42 31.44 10.95
N SER A 319 23.27 32.47 10.11
CA SER A 319 22.62 32.33 8.80
C SER A 319 23.45 31.44 7.86
N ILE A 320 24.77 31.66 7.82
CA ILE A 320 25.71 30.83 7.07
C ILE A 320 25.63 29.37 7.56
N PHE A 321 25.67 29.15 8.88
CA PHE A 321 25.57 27.82 9.45
C PHE A 321 24.29 27.09 9.02
N VAL A 322 23.13 27.74 9.14
CA VAL A 322 21.83 27.16 8.79
C VAL A 322 21.77 26.80 7.31
N VAL A 323 22.26 27.68 6.43
CA VAL A 323 22.29 27.43 4.98
C VAL A 323 23.24 26.27 4.66
N THR A 324 24.47 26.29 5.17
CA THR A 324 25.46 25.23 4.94
C THR A 324 24.96 23.88 5.47
N ASN A 325 24.36 23.85 6.66
CA ASN A 325 23.81 22.63 7.23
C ASN A 325 22.63 22.08 6.42
N SER A 326 21.76 22.95 5.89
CA SER A 326 20.66 22.55 5.02
C SER A 326 21.15 21.99 3.68
N LEU A 327 22.20 22.58 3.10
CA LEU A 327 22.80 22.11 1.85
C LEU A 327 23.38 20.69 1.97
N ARG A 328 23.73 20.21 3.17
CA ARG A 328 24.17 18.81 3.38
C ARG A 328 23.11 17.78 3.00
N LEU A 329 21.83 18.17 2.93
CA LEU A 329 20.75 17.29 2.46
C LEU A 329 20.88 16.97 0.96
N ARG A 330 21.52 17.82 0.15
CA ARG A 330 21.82 17.52 -1.27
C ARG A 330 22.74 16.31 -1.44
N GLY A 331 23.56 16.01 -0.44
CA GLY A 331 24.44 14.84 -0.43
C GLY A 331 23.76 13.57 0.11
N PHE A 332 22.44 13.56 0.27
CA PHE A 332 21.72 12.37 0.72
C PHE A 332 21.89 11.25 -0.33
N ARG A 333 22.28 10.07 0.15
CA ARG A 333 22.37 8.87 -0.68
C ARG A 333 21.16 7.97 -0.35
N PRO A 334 20.40 7.54 -1.36
CA PRO A 334 19.33 6.55 -1.20
C PRO A 334 19.85 5.32 -0.45
N GLN A 335 19.04 4.76 0.45
CA GLN A 335 19.37 3.53 1.15
C GLN A 335 19.22 2.32 0.24
N LEU A 336 18.27 2.39 -0.68
CA LEU A 336 18.03 1.40 -1.72
C LEU A 336 18.16 2.14 -3.06
N ALA A 337 18.97 1.60 -3.97
CA ALA A 337 19.07 2.12 -5.32
C ALA A 337 17.81 1.72 -6.10
N ASP A 338 17.28 2.68 -6.87
CA ASP A 338 16.35 2.38 -7.95
C ASP A 338 17.16 1.56 -8.98
N THR A 339 16.82 0.28 -9.18
CA THR A 339 17.40 -0.53 -10.25
C THR A 339 16.65 -0.30 -11.55
#